data_AF-A0A529C3N8-F1
#
_entry.id   AF-A0A529C3N8-F1
#
_cell.length_a   1.000
_cell.length_b   1.000
_cell.length_c   1.000
_cell.angle_alpha   90.00
_cell.angle_beta   90.00
_cell.angle_gamma   90.00
#
_symmetry.space_group_name_H-M   'P 1'
#
loop_
_entity.id
_entity.type
_entity.pdbx_description
1 polymer ?
#
loop_
_entity_poly.entity_id
_entity_poly.type
_entity_poly.pdbx_seq_one_letter_code
_entity_poly.pdbx_strand_id
1 'polypeptide(L)' 'MPYPVLDAPSSPLRQRLIDDMNMRRFSRETQRNYLRDIG' A
#
# COMPACT_ATOMS: atom_id res chain seq x y z
N MET A 1 19.03 -5.97 13.66
CA MET A 1 18.24 -4.82 13.16
C MET A 1 17.36 -5.33 12.03
N PRO A 2 16.02 -5.24 12.13
CA PRO A 2 15.11 -5.89 11.18
C PRO A 2 15.09 -5.16 9.82
N TYR A 3 15.39 -5.93 8.77
CA TYR A 3 15.10 -5.79 7.34
C TYR A 3 14.39 -4.51 6.85
N PRO A 4 15.07 -3.60 6.12
CA PRO A 4 14.42 -2.55 5.36
C PRO A 4 14.00 -3.08 3.98
N VAL A 5 12.93 -3.87 3.90
CA VAL A 5 12.37 -4.30 2.60
C VAL A 5 11.35 -3.27 2.05
N LEU A 6 11.28 -2.08 2.64
CA LEU A 6 10.34 -1.02 2.25
C LEU A 6 11.03 0.29 1.84
N ASP A 7 12.27 0.23 1.36
CA ASP A 7 12.99 1.39 0.80
C ASP A 7 12.96 1.41 -0.74
N ALA A 8 11.85 0.96 -1.35
CA ALA A 8 11.39 1.74 -2.49
C ALA A 8 10.75 2.98 -1.86
N PRO A 9 11.06 4.22 -2.25
CA PRO A 9 10.37 5.38 -1.72
C PRO A 9 8.89 5.11 -1.95
N SER A 10 8.18 4.75 -0.88
CA SER A 10 6.75 4.55 -0.96
C SER A 10 6.25 5.95 -1.27
N SER A 11 6.05 6.22 -2.56
CA SER A 11 5.67 7.55 -3.03
C SER A 11 4.59 8.06 -2.10
N PRO A 12 4.59 9.33 -1.68
CA PRO A 12 3.53 9.86 -0.81
C PRO A 12 2.13 9.48 -1.32
N LEU A 13 1.98 9.27 -2.64
CA LEU A 13 0.79 8.69 -3.26
C LEU A 13 0.46 7.27 -2.79
N ARG A 14 1.42 6.35 -2.76
CA ARG A 14 1.24 4.96 -2.31
C ARG A 14 0.81 4.89 -0.84
N GLN A 15 1.39 5.72 0.02
CA GLN A 15 1.00 5.80 1.43
C GLN A 15 -0.43 6.32 1.59
N ARG A 16 -0.80 7.38 0.87
CA ARG A 16 -2.18 7.91 0.85
C ARG A 16 -3.20 6.90 0.33
N LEU A 17 -2.83 6.12 -0.69
CA LEU A 17 -3.67 5.04 -1.20
C LEU A 17 -3.88 3.96 -0.14
N ILE A 18 -2.84 3.54 0.56
CA ILE A 18 -2.97 2.55 1.66
C ILE A 18 -3.86 3.10 2.78
N ASP A 19 -3.70 4.38 3.13
CA ASP A 19 -4.50 5.06 4.14
C ASP A 19 -5.99 5.13 3.74
N ASP A 20 -6.31 5.54 2.50
CA ASP A 20 -7.68 5.53 1.97
C ASP A 20 -8.28 4.11 1.95
N MET A 21 -7.50 3.11 1.52
CA MET A 21 -7.96 1.71 1.55
C MET A 21 -8.23 1.22 2.97
N ASN A 22 -7.46 1.66 3.96
CA ASN A 22 -7.69 1.35 5.37
C ASN A 22 -8.92 2.08 5.92
N MET A 23 -9.09 3.36 5.62
CA MET A 23 -10.27 4.15 6.00
C MET A 23 -11.55 3.54 5.45
N ARG A 24 -11.52 3.07 4.19
CA ARG A 24 -12.64 2.37 3.54
C ARG A 24 -12.80 0.92 3.96
N ARG A 25 -11.93 0.41 4.84
CA ARG A 25 -11.90 -0.99 5.31
C ARG A 25 -11.89 -2.00 4.17
N PHE A 26 -11.12 -1.72 3.11
CA PHE A 26 -10.96 -2.70 2.04
C PHE A 26 -10.32 -3.98 2.57
N SER A 27 -10.82 -5.10 2.07
CA SER A 27 -10.24 -6.39 2.35
C SER A 27 -8.81 -6.45 1.82
N ARG A 28 -7.96 -7.23 2.48
CA ARG A 28 -6.55 -7.41 2.08
C ARG A 28 -6.41 -7.87 0.63
N GLU A 29 -7.38 -8.64 0.13
CA GLU A 29 -7.44 -9.08 -1.26
C GLU A 29 -7.61 -7.90 -2.23
N THR A 30 -8.58 -7.01 -1.95
CA THR A 30 -8.80 -5.76 -2.69
C THR A 30 -7.57 -4.86 -2.64
N GLN A 31 -6.97 -4.67 -1.45
CA GLN A 31 -5.75 -3.87 -1.29
C GLN A 31 -4.61 -4.39 -2.17
N ARG A 32 -4.43 -5.71 -2.21
CA ARG A 32 -3.38 -6.36 -2.99
C ARG A 32 -3.63 -6.25 -4.49
N ASN A 33 -4.87 -6.39 -4.94
CA ASN A 33 -5.25 -6.17 -6.34
C ASN A 33 -5.01 -4.72 -6.76
N TYR A 34 -5.39 -3.75 -5.92
CA TYR A 34 -5.22 -2.33 -6.21
C TYR A 34 -3.75 -1.92 -6.27
N LEU A 35 -2.93 -2.41 -5.32
CA LEU A 35 -1.48 -2.18 -5.33
C LEU A 35 -0.75 -2.87 -6.48
N ARG A 36 -1.34 -3.94 -7.06
CA ARG A 36 -0.83 -4.63 -8.24
C ARG A 36 -1.23 -3.93 -9.53
N ASP A 37 -2.46 -3.42 -9.60
CA ASP A 37 -3.02 -2.70 -10.76
C ASP A 37 -2.31 -1.35 -10.99
N ILE A 38 -1.94 -0.67 -9.91
CA ILE A 38 -1.18 0.59 -9.94
C ILE A 38 0.34 0.37 -10.18
N GLY A 39 0.80 -0.88 -10.09
CA GLY A 39 2.22 -1.27 -10.16
C GLY A 39 2.84 -1.15 -11.54
#